data_AF-A0A8C1ZW10-F1
#
_entry.id   AF-A0A8C1ZW10-F1
#
_cell.length_a   1.000
_cell.length_b   1.000
_cell.length_c   1.000
_cell.angle_alpha   90.00
_cell.angle_beta   90.00
_cell.angle_gamma   90.00
#
_symmetry.space_group_name_H-M   'P 1'
#
loop_
_entity.id
_entity.type
_entity.pdbx_description
1 polymer ?
#
loop_
_entity_poly.entity_id
_entity_poly.type
_entity_poly.pdbx_seq_one_letter_code
_entity_poly.pdbx_strand_id
1 'polypeptide(L)'
;LVRTVDLQQVQNQTRHKTDGLSSSTLVLRRGQAFTVTINYDGRPFDPLKEKLIFRIVLGPIAVEVPVSRFGQPSLTQWTAVLERSVPNPTGPRALSVTLSSPATASIGVYTLQLRVEARLSVKTHLLGQFTLLCNPWCEADSVFLQSEDLRTEYVKSDIGLLFKGSPGNIVSRPWSFDQYEKGILDICMKLLQVSPQYQADMGKDLLNRSNPVYIGRVISAMVNSNDDKGVLMGNWSGDYSGGVNPSQWSGSADILRKWAATQFRPVKYGQCWVFAAVMCTVMRALGIPTRVITNFSSAHDTNGNMVIEEYYNEMGEKLSFSRDSIWNFHVWVESWMKRPDLSRGYDGWQVLDPTPQERSEGMFRCGPAAVKAVYEQKVDAQYDVPFVYAEVNADVRVMIVRDRTVLSTSVDKRRVGALISTKRPGSMSMQDTMKSFWCRITLTLRCPSVNFSHNYKEMAIKTKVKCTGRCTGSNTKIVFSCKTHFNNLGFA
;
A
#
# COMPACT_ATOMS: atom_id res chain seq x y z
N LEU A 1 -47.69 0.87 -7.41
CA LEU A 1 -46.87 0.62 -6.19
C LEU A 1 -45.52 0.07 -6.64
N VAL A 2 -44.45 0.27 -5.87
CA VAL A 2 -43.16 -0.36 -6.18
C VAL A 2 -43.33 -1.89 -6.09
N ARG A 3 -43.00 -2.60 -7.17
CA ARG A 3 -43.14 -4.05 -7.31
C ARG A 3 -41.82 -4.76 -7.10
N THR A 4 -40.82 -4.37 -7.88
CA THR A 4 -39.46 -4.91 -7.80
C THR A 4 -38.46 -3.78 -7.97
N VAL A 5 -37.25 -3.99 -7.43
CA VAL A 5 -36.11 -3.11 -7.64
C VAL A 5 -34.95 -3.97 -8.11
N ASP A 6 -34.33 -3.55 -9.20
CA ASP A 6 -33.16 -4.20 -9.78
C ASP A 6 -31.94 -3.30 -9.58
N LEU A 7 -30.92 -3.84 -8.92
CA LEU A 7 -29.65 -3.16 -8.67
C LEU A 7 -28.69 -3.20 -9.87
N GLN A 8 -29.12 -3.73 -11.02
CA GLN A 8 -28.37 -3.74 -12.28
C GLN A 8 -26.94 -4.27 -12.07
N GLN A 9 -26.84 -5.39 -11.33
CA GLN A 9 -25.58 -5.84 -10.73
C GLN A 9 -24.47 -6.02 -11.77
N VAL A 10 -24.77 -6.73 -12.87
CA VAL A 10 -23.78 -7.01 -13.92
C VAL A 10 -23.29 -5.72 -14.57
N GLN A 11 -24.21 -4.84 -14.99
CA GLN A 11 -23.87 -3.58 -15.67
C GLN A 11 -23.08 -2.65 -14.76
N ASN A 12 -23.49 -2.55 -13.49
CA ASN A 12 -22.79 -1.73 -12.50
C ASN A 12 -21.39 -2.28 -12.23
N GLN A 13 -21.21 -3.58 -11.98
CA GLN A 13 -19.88 -4.14 -11.70
C GLN A 13 -18.92 -3.99 -12.88
N THR A 14 -19.39 -4.19 -14.12
CA THR A 14 -18.57 -3.95 -15.32
C THR A 14 -18.13 -2.48 -15.44
N ARG A 15 -19.03 -1.52 -15.16
CA ARG A 15 -18.70 -0.09 -15.17
C ARG A 15 -17.74 0.29 -14.05
N HIS A 16 -17.88 -0.32 -12.88
CA HIS A 16 -17.05 -0.07 -11.70
C HIS A 16 -15.74 -0.88 -11.67
N LYS A 17 -15.48 -1.72 -12.68
CA LYS A 17 -14.27 -2.58 -12.72
C LYS A 17 -14.18 -3.47 -11.47
N THR A 18 -15.32 -4.07 -11.11
CA THR A 18 -15.52 -4.96 -9.96
C THR A 18 -16.11 -6.30 -10.38
N ASP A 19 -16.15 -6.57 -11.68
CA ASP A 19 -16.46 -7.89 -12.22
C ASP A 19 -15.54 -8.96 -11.59
N GLY A 20 -16.12 -10.11 -11.26
CA GLY A 20 -15.43 -11.22 -10.59
C GLY A 20 -15.33 -11.12 -9.07
N LEU A 21 -15.40 -9.92 -8.45
CA LEU A 21 -15.24 -9.77 -7.00
C LEU A 21 -16.39 -10.36 -6.18
N SER A 22 -17.61 -10.37 -6.73
CA SER A 22 -18.76 -11.07 -6.16
C SER A 22 -19.76 -11.42 -7.24
N SER A 23 -20.35 -12.62 -7.12
CA SER A 23 -21.46 -13.07 -7.94
C SER A 23 -22.81 -12.93 -7.23
N SER A 24 -22.84 -12.75 -5.91
CA SER A 24 -24.06 -12.72 -5.09
C SER A 24 -24.45 -11.33 -4.59
N THR A 25 -23.52 -10.40 -4.54
CA THR A 25 -23.74 -9.05 -3.99
C THR A 25 -23.18 -7.99 -4.94
N LEU A 26 -23.80 -6.81 -4.96
CA LEU A 26 -23.32 -5.69 -5.74
C LEU A 26 -22.01 -5.14 -5.15
N VAL A 27 -20.95 -5.06 -5.95
CA VAL A 27 -19.68 -4.42 -5.56
C VAL A 27 -19.45 -3.16 -6.39
N LEU A 28 -19.25 -2.04 -5.72
CA LEU A 28 -19.10 -0.71 -6.29
C LEU A 28 -17.79 -0.07 -5.84
N ARG A 29 -17.41 1.02 -6.51
CA ARG A 29 -16.29 1.88 -6.10
C ARG A 29 -16.81 3.29 -5.84
N ARG A 30 -16.31 3.92 -4.77
CA ARG A 30 -16.73 5.27 -4.36
C ARG A 30 -16.45 6.33 -5.42
N GLY A 31 -17.14 7.47 -5.38
CA GLY A 31 -16.91 8.56 -6.33
C GLY A 31 -17.35 8.27 -7.77
N GLN A 32 -18.06 7.16 -8.00
CA GLN A 32 -18.61 6.78 -9.29
C GLN A 32 -20.09 6.42 -9.14
N ALA A 33 -20.88 6.80 -10.15
CA ALA A 33 -22.32 6.61 -10.14
C ALA A 33 -22.73 5.20 -10.60
N PHE A 34 -23.80 4.67 -10.01
CA PHE A 34 -24.40 3.38 -10.32
C PHE A 34 -25.91 3.52 -10.49
N THR A 35 -26.50 2.63 -11.29
CA THR A 35 -27.91 2.72 -11.67
C THR A 35 -28.75 1.70 -10.92
N VAL A 36 -29.94 2.11 -10.48
CA VAL A 36 -30.96 1.25 -9.87
C VAL A 36 -32.25 1.43 -10.66
N THR A 37 -32.90 0.32 -11.02
CA THR A 37 -34.16 0.33 -11.76
C THR A 37 -35.32 -0.05 -10.83
N ILE A 38 -36.30 0.83 -10.71
CA ILE A 38 -37.49 0.64 -9.86
C ILE A 38 -38.68 0.35 -10.77
N ASN A 39 -39.28 -0.84 -10.63
CA ASN A 39 -40.45 -1.24 -11.41
C ASN A 39 -41.73 -0.96 -10.64
N TYR A 40 -42.64 -0.21 -11.25
CA TYR A 40 -43.96 0.07 -10.69
C TYR A 40 -45.02 -0.88 -11.25
N ASP A 41 -45.98 -1.23 -10.39
CA ASP A 41 -47.19 -1.94 -10.76
C ASP A 41 -48.43 -1.04 -10.71
N GLY A 42 -49.35 -1.26 -11.65
CA GLY A 42 -50.64 -0.59 -11.79
C GLY A 42 -50.64 0.90 -12.18
N ARG A 43 -49.60 1.68 -11.84
CA ARG A 43 -49.51 3.13 -12.16
C ARG A 43 -48.07 3.63 -12.23
N PRO A 44 -47.77 4.71 -12.99
CA PRO A 44 -46.46 5.36 -12.99
C PRO A 44 -46.10 5.99 -11.65
N PHE A 45 -44.81 6.24 -11.46
CA PHE A 45 -44.32 7.19 -10.47
C PHE A 45 -44.85 8.59 -10.78
N ASP A 46 -45.50 9.22 -9.79
CA ASP A 46 -45.98 10.60 -9.85
C ASP A 46 -45.18 11.43 -8.82
N PRO A 47 -44.21 12.24 -9.25
CA PRO A 47 -43.33 12.94 -8.32
C PRO A 47 -44.00 14.18 -7.70
N LEU A 48 -45.28 14.45 -7.99
CA LEU A 48 -46.11 15.43 -7.26
C LEU A 48 -46.89 14.77 -6.11
N LYS A 49 -47.04 13.44 -6.13
CA LYS A 49 -47.81 12.67 -5.13
C LYS A 49 -46.94 11.80 -4.25
N GLU A 50 -45.75 11.45 -4.73
CA GLU A 50 -44.79 10.57 -4.05
C GLU A 50 -43.38 11.13 -4.03
N LYS A 51 -42.68 10.87 -2.92
CA LYS A 51 -41.24 11.09 -2.78
C LYS A 51 -40.53 9.75 -2.62
N LEU A 52 -39.41 9.61 -3.32
CA LEU A 52 -38.50 8.47 -3.20
C LEU A 52 -37.26 8.94 -2.45
N ILE A 53 -36.88 8.22 -1.40
CA ILE A 53 -35.74 8.55 -0.56
C ILE A 53 -34.95 7.26 -0.36
N PHE A 54 -33.72 7.24 -0.86
CA PHE A 54 -32.81 6.14 -0.56
C PHE A 54 -32.23 6.35 0.83
N ARG A 55 -32.21 5.31 1.65
CA ARG A 55 -31.50 5.30 2.92
C ARG A 55 -30.32 4.34 2.80
N ILE A 56 -29.12 4.89 2.95
CA ILE A 56 -27.84 4.20 2.75
C ILE A 56 -27.19 4.06 4.13
N VAL A 57 -27.01 2.82 4.59
CA VAL A 57 -26.62 2.52 5.98
C VAL A 57 -25.29 1.78 6.02
N LEU A 58 -24.33 2.27 6.80
CA LEU A 58 -23.05 1.64 7.12
C LEU A 58 -22.92 1.53 8.65
N GLY A 59 -23.27 0.36 9.21
CA GLY A 59 -23.30 0.17 10.66
C GLY A 59 -24.21 1.21 11.35
N PRO A 60 -23.72 2.00 12.31
CA PRO A 60 -24.49 3.06 12.97
C PRO A 60 -24.67 4.33 12.12
N ILE A 61 -23.98 4.44 10.98
CA ILE A 61 -24.02 5.62 10.10
C ILE A 61 -25.11 5.44 9.06
N ALA A 62 -25.99 6.43 8.89
CA ALA A 62 -27.02 6.41 7.85
C ALA A 62 -27.12 7.77 7.15
N VAL A 63 -27.35 7.73 5.84
CA VAL A 63 -27.60 8.91 5.01
C VAL A 63 -28.91 8.73 4.27
N GLU A 64 -29.78 9.74 4.33
CA GLU A 64 -31.00 9.82 3.51
C GLU A 64 -30.71 10.65 2.25
N VAL A 65 -31.09 10.11 1.11
CA VAL A 65 -30.79 10.66 -0.22
C VAL A 65 -32.10 10.74 -1.01
N PRO A 66 -32.82 11.88 -0.94
CA PRO A 66 -34.00 12.11 -1.74
C PRO A 66 -33.70 12.06 -3.24
N VAL A 67 -34.56 11.41 -4.02
CA VAL A 67 -34.43 11.36 -5.47
C VAL A 67 -34.84 12.71 -6.07
N SER A 68 -33.90 13.33 -6.78
CA SER A 68 -34.10 14.60 -7.48
C SER A 68 -34.41 14.38 -8.96
N ARG A 69 -35.25 15.22 -9.59
CA ARG A 69 -35.48 15.17 -11.05
C ARG A 69 -34.40 15.88 -11.85
N PHE A 70 -33.78 16.88 -11.23
CA PHE A 70 -32.73 17.71 -11.78
C PHE A 70 -31.65 17.76 -10.71
N GLY A 71 -30.46 17.28 -11.04
CA GLY A 71 -29.35 17.23 -10.12
C GLY A 71 -28.10 16.80 -10.86
N GLN A 72 -26.97 17.40 -10.51
CA GLN A 72 -25.66 16.89 -10.89
C GLN A 72 -25.09 16.05 -9.74
N PRO A 73 -24.23 15.06 -10.04
CA PRO A 73 -23.48 14.36 -9.02
C PRO A 73 -22.74 15.36 -8.11
N SER A 74 -22.87 15.18 -6.80
CA SER A 74 -22.08 15.95 -5.83
C SER A 74 -20.72 15.30 -5.62
N LEU A 75 -19.67 16.11 -5.49
CA LEU A 75 -18.34 15.62 -5.12
C LEU A 75 -18.23 15.26 -3.64
N THR A 76 -19.09 15.82 -2.79
CA THR A 76 -18.96 15.77 -1.33
C THR A 76 -20.09 15.02 -0.64
N GLN A 77 -21.19 14.74 -1.33
CA GLN A 77 -22.39 14.13 -0.76
C GLN A 77 -22.93 13.02 -1.65
N TRP A 78 -23.71 12.13 -1.05
CA TRP A 78 -24.49 11.16 -1.81
C TRP A 78 -25.61 11.86 -2.57
N THR A 79 -25.86 11.46 -3.81
CA THR A 79 -26.93 12.01 -4.65
C THR A 79 -27.71 10.89 -5.32
N ALA A 80 -29.01 11.11 -5.52
CA ALA A 80 -29.86 10.25 -6.33
C ALA A 80 -30.60 11.12 -7.36
N VAL A 81 -30.44 10.79 -8.64
CA VAL A 81 -30.98 11.56 -9.76
C VAL A 81 -31.82 10.66 -10.64
N LEU A 82 -33.03 11.12 -10.94
CA LEU A 82 -33.93 10.46 -11.87
C LEU A 82 -33.41 10.57 -13.30
N GLU A 83 -33.16 9.43 -13.95
CA GLU A 83 -32.88 9.43 -15.39
C GLU A 83 -34.21 9.57 -16.15
N ARG A 84 -34.18 10.25 -17.31
CA ARG A 84 -35.40 10.43 -18.14
C ARG A 84 -35.97 9.05 -18.48
N SER A 85 -37.25 8.84 -18.12
CA SER A 85 -37.98 7.60 -18.40
C SER A 85 -37.89 7.27 -19.88
N VAL A 86 -37.35 6.10 -20.24
CA VAL A 86 -37.55 5.55 -21.58
C VAL A 86 -39.00 5.07 -21.64
N PRO A 87 -39.87 5.60 -22.51
CA PRO A 87 -41.22 5.09 -22.65
C PRO A 87 -41.10 3.66 -23.20
N ASN A 88 -41.51 2.66 -22.40
CA ASN A 88 -41.74 1.32 -22.93
C ASN A 88 -43.25 1.19 -23.17
N PRO A 89 -43.73 1.20 -24.43
CA PRO A 89 -45.17 1.18 -24.75
C PRO A 89 -45.88 -0.11 -24.30
N THR A 90 -45.13 -1.19 -24.05
CA THR A 90 -45.67 -2.54 -23.78
C THR A 90 -45.15 -3.16 -22.47
N GLY A 91 -44.30 -2.48 -21.70
CA GLY A 91 -43.65 -3.02 -20.50
C GLY A 91 -44.08 -2.36 -19.17
N PRO A 92 -43.73 -2.94 -18.01
CA PRO A 92 -43.87 -2.26 -16.73
C PRO A 92 -43.16 -0.91 -16.77
N ARG A 93 -43.78 0.13 -16.18
CA ARG A 93 -43.19 1.49 -16.17
C ARG A 93 -41.98 1.48 -15.23
N ALA A 94 -40.81 1.26 -15.80
CA ALA A 94 -39.53 1.22 -15.11
C ALA A 94 -38.97 2.63 -14.94
N LEU A 95 -38.49 2.92 -13.74
CA LEU A 95 -37.86 4.17 -13.37
C LEU A 95 -36.37 3.92 -13.14
N SER A 96 -35.51 4.54 -13.95
CA SER A 96 -34.07 4.47 -13.73
C SER A 96 -33.64 5.61 -12.80
N VAL A 97 -32.94 5.27 -11.73
CA VAL A 97 -32.36 6.24 -10.79
C VAL A 97 -30.86 6.00 -10.72
N THR A 98 -30.09 7.06 -10.93
CA THR A 98 -28.65 7.03 -10.81
C THR A 98 -28.24 7.58 -9.44
N LEU A 99 -27.63 6.71 -8.64
CA LEU A 99 -27.04 7.06 -7.35
C LEU A 99 -25.56 7.32 -7.51
N SER A 100 -25.02 8.30 -6.79
CA SER A 100 -23.59 8.57 -6.73
C SER A 100 -23.15 8.73 -5.29
N SER A 101 -22.01 8.14 -4.96
CA SER A 101 -21.30 8.37 -3.69
C SER A 101 -20.24 9.46 -3.87
N PRO A 102 -19.87 10.20 -2.81
CA PRO A 102 -18.69 11.06 -2.86
C PRO A 102 -17.41 10.20 -2.92
N ALA A 103 -16.35 10.75 -3.51
CA ALA A 103 -15.04 10.08 -3.57
C ALA A 103 -14.39 9.89 -2.18
N THR A 104 -14.91 10.57 -1.16
CA THR A 104 -14.49 10.47 0.23
C THR A 104 -15.39 9.54 1.07
N ALA A 105 -16.36 8.84 0.47
CA ALA A 105 -17.20 7.90 1.20
C ALA A 105 -16.35 6.81 1.88
N SER A 106 -16.75 6.39 3.09
CA SER A 106 -16.11 5.25 3.75
C SER A 106 -16.32 3.97 2.97
N ILE A 107 -15.29 3.13 2.88
CA ILE A 107 -15.44 1.79 2.32
C ILE A 107 -16.09 0.84 3.33
N GLY A 108 -16.80 -0.16 2.82
CA GLY A 108 -17.45 -1.17 3.66
C GLY A 108 -18.68 -1.80 3.02
N VAL A 109 -19.39 -2.60 3.81
CA VAL A 109 -20.66 -3.25 3.42
C VAL A 109 -21.82 -2.37 3.86
N TYR A 110 -22.56 -1.84 2.89
CA TYR A 110 -23.70 -0.97 3.08
C TYR A 110 -25.01 -1.75 2.93
N THR A 111 -26.03 -1.33 3.68
CA THR A 111 -27.42 -1.74 3.47
C THR A 111 -28.16 -0.63 2.74
N LEU A 112 -28.83 -0.97 1.64
CA LEU A 112 -29.63 -0.04 0.83
C LEU A 112 -31.12 -0.25 1.09
N GLN A 113 -31.82 0.84 1.39
CA GLN A 113 -33.27 0.86 1.59
C GLN A 113 -33.89 1.94 0.72
N LEU A 114 -35.14 1.75 0.30
CA LEU A 114 -35.94 2.73 -0.40
C LEU A 114 -37.19 3.06 0.42
N ARG A 115 -37.27 4.29 0.92
CA ARG A 115 -38.47 4.85 1.54
C ARG A 115 -39.30 5.55 0.48
N VAL A 116 -40.57 5.15 0.39
CA VAL A 116 -41.58 5.74 -0.49
C VAL A 116 -42.61 6.45 0.39
N GLU A 117 -42.65 7.78 0.28
CA GLU A 117 -43.61 8.61 1.00
C GLU A 117 -44.70 9.06 0.03
N ALA A 118 -45.93 8.63 0.29
CA ALA A 118 -47.13 9.10 -0.39
C ALA A 118 -48.04 9.83 0.62
N ARG A 119 -49.03 10.60 0.13
CA ARG A 119 -49.91 11.44 0.97
C ARG A 119 -50.46 10.79 2.24
N LEU A 120 -50.77 9.50 2.21
CA LEU A 120 -51.40 8.76 3.32
C LEU A 120 -50.60 7.53 3.78
N SER A 121 -49.40 7.30 3.25
CA SER A 121 -48.63 6.10 3.57
C SER A 121 -47.13 6.30 3.40
N VAL A 122 -46.36 5.77 4.34
CA VAL A 122 -44.91 5.62 4.22
C VAL A 122 -44.60 4.13 4.16
N LYS A 123 -43.89 3.70 3.11
CA LYS A 123 -43.44 2.31 2.96
C LYS A 123 -41.93 2.28 2.80
N THR A 124 -41.28 1.32 3.46
CA THR A 124 -39.83 1.12 3.36
C THR A 124 -39.56 -0.25 2.75
N HIS A 125 -38.76 -0.27 1.70
CA HIS A 125 -38.33 -1.48 1.00
C HIS A 125 -36.86 -1.73 1.28
N LEU A 126 -36.52 -2.91 1.80
CA LEU A 126 -35.13 -3.35 1.90
C LEU A 126 -34.66 -3.83 0.54
N LEU A 127 -33.63 -3.18 -0.03
CA LEU A 127 -33.14 -3.50 -1.37
C LEU A 127 -31.97 -4.49 -1.36
N GLY A 128 -31.33 -4.68 -0.21
CA GLY A 128 -30.21 -5.60 -0.01
C GLY A 128 -28.94 -4.88 0.44
N GLN A 129 -27.82 -5.57 0.30
CA GLN A 129 -26.49 -5.06 0.64
C GLN A 129 -25.63 -4.85 -0.59
N PHE A 130 -24.74 -3.87 -0.52
CA PHE A 130 -23.69 -3.65 -1.51
C PHE A 130 -22.36 -3.32 -0.82
N THR A 131 -21.25 -3.69 -1.44
CA THR A 131 -19.92 -3.39 -0.95
C THR A 131 -19.35 -2.20 -1.70
N LEU A 132 -18.88 -1.18 -0.98
CA LEU A 132 -18.23 0.00 -1.55
C LEU A 132 -16.73 -0.06 -1.30
N LEU A 133 -15.93 0.07 -2.37
CA LEU A 133 -14.46 0.01 -2.36
C LEU A 133 -13.83 1.37 -2.67
N CYS A 134 -12.52 1.47 -2.46
CA CYS A 134 -11.72 2.59 -2.98
C CYS A 134 -11.74 2.59 -4.52
N ASN A 135 -11.56 3.78 -5.12
CA ASN A 135 -11.68 3.96 -6.55
C ASN A 135 -10.41 4.55 -7.19
N PRO A 136 -9.49 3.70 -7.69
CA PRO A 136 -8.30 4.19 -8.37
C PRO A 136 -8.57 4.75 -9.77
N TRP A 137 -9.80 4.62 -10.29
CA TRP A 137 -10.25 5.24 -11.54
C TRP A 137 -10.88 6.63 -11.36
N CYS A 138 -11.18 7.06 -10.12
CA CYS A 138 -11.78 8.36 -9.84
C CYS A 138 -10.71 9.39 -9.45
N GLU A 139 -10.53 10.45 -10.24
CA GLU A 139 -9.53 11.51 -10.00
C GLU A 139 -9.65 12.20 -8.64
N ALA A 140 -10.89 12.32 -8.15
CA ALA A 140 -11.19 12.90 -6.84
C ALA A 140 -10.82 11.97 -5.68
N ASP A 141 -10.65 10.67 -5.92
CA ASP A 141 -10.26 9.72 -4.89
C ASP A 141 -8.79 9.92 -4.47
N SER A 142 -8.50 9.64 -3.19
CA SER A 142 -7.14 9.65 -2.66
C SER A 142 -6.26 8.53 -3.20
N VAL A 143 -6.83 7.47 -3.78
CA VAL A 143 -6.08 6.37 -4.40
C VAL A 143 -6.02 6.43 -5.93
N PHE A 144 -6.40 7.58 -6.52
CA PHE A 144 -6.36 7.74 -7.98
C PHE A 144 -4.98 7.46 -8.55
N LEU A 145 -4.92 6.53 -9.51
CA LEU A 145 -3.71 6.19 -10.23
C LEU A 145 -3.94 6.44 -11.72
N GLN A 146 -3.21 7.40 -12.30
CA GLN A 146 -3.49 7.92 -13.64
C GLN A 146 -3.30 6.87 -14.75
N SER A 147 -2.27 6.03 -14.64
CA SER A 147 -1.94 5.04 -15.68
C SER A 147 -2.83 3.81 -15.60
N GLU A 148 -3.51 3.48 -16.71
CA GLU A 148 -4.33 2.26 -16.81
C GLU A 148 -3.49 0.98 -16.70
N ASP A 149 -2.27 0.97 -17.24
CA ASP A 149 -1.35 -0.17 -17.13
C ASP A 149 -0.97 -0.43 -15.68
N LEU A 150 -0.70 0.63 -14.92
CA LEU A 150 -0.40 0.51 -13.49
C LEU A 150 -1.63 0.11 -12.67
N ARG A 151 -2.84 0.58 -13.03
CA ARG A 151 -4.09 0.09 -12.41
C ARG A 151 -4.33 -1.39 -12.71
N THR A 152 -4.02 -1.81 -13.94
CA THR A 152 -4.11 -3.22 -14.34
C THR A 152 -3.15 -4.07 -13.50
N GLU A 153 -1.90 -3.67 -13.36
CA GLU A 153 -0.91 -4.41 -12.56
C GLU A 153 -1.20 -4.38 -11.06
N TYR A 154 -1.50 -3.22 -10.49
CA TYR A 154 -1.49 -3.00 -9.04
C TYR A 154 -2.87 -3.08 -8.38
N VAL A 155 -3.93 -3.28 -9.16
CA VAL A 155 -5.30 -3.50 -8.66
C VAL A 155 -5.88 -4.79 -9.25
N LYS A 156 -5.83 -4.93 -10.58
CA LYS A 156 -6.53 -6.03 -11.28
C LYS A 156 -5.73 -7.32 -11.39
N SER A 157 -4.41 -7.29 -11.43
CA SER A 157 -3.62 -8.51 -11.54
C SER A 157 -3.69 -9.28 -10.23
N ASP A 158 -4.05 -10.55 -10.32
CA ASP A 158 -4.16 -11.48 -9.19
C ASP A 158 -3.02 -12.50 -9.15
N ILE A 159 -1.99 -12.31 -9.97
CA ILE A 159 -0.76 -13.11 -9.99
C ILE A 159 0.44 -12.17 -9.87
N GLY A 160 1.43 -12.58 -9.09
CA GLY A 160 2.62 -11.80 -8.79
C GLY A 160 3.92 -12.58 -8.86
N LEU A 161 5.01 -11.87 -8.61
CA LEU A 161 6.35 -12.41 -8.37
C LEU A 161 6.87 -11.84 -7.07
N LEU A 162 7.39 -12.72 -6.21
CA LEU A 162 8.14 -12.40 -5.01
C LEU A 162 9.61 -12.68 -5.27
N PHE A 163 10.50 -11.79 -4.82
CA PHE A 163 11.94 -11.96 -4.97
C PHE A 163 12.54 -12.35 -3.63
N LYS A 164 13.44 -13.33 -3.63
CA LYS A 164 14.11 -13.87 -2.44
C LYS A 164 15.57 -14.18 -2.74
N GLY A 165 16.33 -14.57 -1.71
CA GLY A 165 17.72 -15.00 -1.86
C GLY A 165 18.70 -13.92 -1.42
N SER A 166 19.67 -13.59 -2.26
CA SER A 166 20.68 -12.56 -1.99
C SER A 166 20.89 -11.67 -3.22
N PRO A 167 21.53 -10.49 -3.10
CA PRO A 167 21.79 -9.62 -4.25
C PRO A 167 22.51 -10.33 -5.42
N GLY A 168 23.39 -11.29 -5.13
CA GLY A 168 24.15 -12.05 -6.14
C GLY A 168 23.45 -13.32 -6.65
N ASN A 169 22.37 -13.76 -6.00
CA ASN A 169 21.62 -14.96 -6.38
C ASN A 169 20.14 -14.77 -6.03
N ILE A 170 19.44 -14.06 -6.92
CA ILE A 170 18.03 -13.71 -6.75
C ILE A 170 17.16 -14.84 -7.29
N VAL A 171 16.20 -15.26 -6.49
CA VAL A 171 15.17 -16.23 -6.87
C VAL A 171 13.83 -15.53 -6.99
N SER A 172 13.19 -15.66 -8.15
CA SER A 172 11.79 -15.26 -8.34
C SER A 172 10.85 -16.42 -8.00
N ARG A 173 9.77 -16.11 -7.28
CA ARG A 173 8.73 -17.07 -6.90
C ARG A 173 7.38 -16.52 -7.33
N PRO A 174 6.64 -17.23 -8.21
CA PRO A 174 5.25 -16.90 -8.49
C PRO A 174 4.41 -16.92 -7.21
N TRP A 175 3.43 -16.03 -7.15
CA TRP A 175 2.46 -15.97 -6.07
C TRP A 175 1.07 -15.68 -6.60
N SER A 176 0.07 -16.41 -6.13
CA SER A 176 -1.34 -16.18 -6.44
C SER A 176 -1.95 -15.25 -5.39
N PHE A 177 -2.23 -14.00 -5.76
CA PHE A 177 -2.92 -13.07 -4.88
C PHE A 177 -4.40 -13.40 -4.76
N ASP A 178 -5.02 -13.88 -5.85
CA ASP A 178 -6.36 -14.46 -5.87
C ASP A 178 -7.45 -13.57 -5.25
N GLN A 179 -7.37 -12.25 -5.40
CA GLN A 179 -8.35 -11.34 -4.79
C GLN A 179 -9.78 -11.49 -5.35
N TYR A 180 -9.96 -12.15 -6.50
CA TYR A 180 -11.25 -12.45 -7.12
C TYR A 180 -11.82 -13.81 -6.73
N GLU A 181 -11.06 -14.61 -5.99
CA GLU A 181 -11.54 -15.91 -5.54
C GLU A 181 -12.74 -15.77 -4.61
N LYS A 182 -13.69 -16.71 -4.72
CA LYS A 182 -14.97 -16.65 -3.99
C LYS A 182 -14.73 -16.48 -2.48
N GLY A 183 -15.38 -15.46 -1.92
CA GLY A 183 -15.37 -15.13 -0.49
C GLY A 183 -14.14 -14.32 -0.02
N ILE A 184 -13.11 -14.11 -0.85
CA ILE A 184 -11.91 -13.39 -0.42
C ILE A 184 -12.23 -11.92 -0.10
N LEU A 185 -13.04 -11.24 -0.92
CA LEU A 185 -13.45 -9.87 -0.62
C LEU A 185 -14.19 -9.76 0.73
N ASP A 186 -15.07 -10.71 1.04
CA ASP A 186 -15.80 -10.73 2.31
C ASP A 186 -14.85 -10.92 3.50
N ILE A 187 -13.85 -11.79 3.35
CA ILE A 187 -12.81 -12.00 4.37
C ILE A 187 -11.98 -10.72 4.56
N CYS A 188 -11.61 -10.03 3.49
CA CYS A 188 -10.91 -8.74 3.55
C CYS A 188 -11.73 -7.67 4.27
N MET A 189 -13.06 -7.60 4.03
CA MET A 189 -13.95 -6.72 4.77
C MET A 189 -14.07 -7.12 6.24
N LYS A 190 -14.06 -8.43 6.52
CA LYS A 190 -14.13 -8.96 7.88
C LYS A 190 -12.87 -8.69 8.68
N LEU A 191 -11.70 -8.70 8.04
CA LEU A 191 -10.42 -8.30 8.64
C LEU A 191 -10.49 -6.91 9.28
N LEU A 192 -11.08 -5.94 8.58
CA LEU A 192 -11.28 -4.61 9.16
C LEU A 192 -12.29 -4.61 10.34
N GLN A 193 -13.30 -5.49 10.35
CA GLN A 193 -14.32 -5.55 11.41
C GLN A 193 -13.84 -6.27 12.68
N VAL A 194 -12.83 -7.12 12.59
CA VAL A 194 -12.28 -7.82 13.77
C VAL A 194 -11.06 -7.10 14.35
N SER A 195 -10.70 -5.93 13.80
CA SER A 195 -9.59 -5.12 14.27
C SER A 195 -9.84 -4.53 15.66
N PRO A 196 -8.79 -4.29 16.46
CA PRO A 196 -8.91 -3.60 17.74
C PRO A 196 -9.61 -2.25 17.62
N GLN A 197 -9.37 -1.51 16.53
CA GLN A 197 -9.97 -0.20 16.30
C GLN A 197 -11.49 -0.28 16.14
N TYR A 198 -11.98 -1.26 15.37
CA TYR A 198 -13.42 -1.50 15.22
C TYR A 198 -14.08 -1.97 16.52
N GLN A 199 -13.41 -2.83 17.28
CA GLN A 199 -13.92 -3.32 18.56
C GLN A 199 -13.98 -2.21 19.61
N ALA A 200 -13.02 -1.28 19.60
CA ALA A 200 -12.97 -0.15 20.51
C ALA A 200 -14.06 0.89 20.21
N ASP A 201 -14.22 1.28 18.95
CA ASP A 201 -15.26 2.21 18.51
C ASP A 201 -15.64 1.96 17.04
N MET A 202 -16.72 1.20 16.85
CA MET A 202 -17.25 0.86 15.53
C MET A 202 -17.58 2.09 14.69
N GLY A 203 -18.18 3.13 15.28
CA GLY A 203 -18.61 4.31 14.54
C GLY A 203 -17.41 5.11 14.03
N LYS A 204 -16.43 5.34 14.90
CA LYS A 204 -15.20 6.06 14.56
C LYS A 204 -14.36 5.29 13.54
N ASP A 205 -14.21 3.98 13.69
CA ASP A 205 -13.49 3.15 12.72
C ASP A 205 -14.15 3.23 11.33
N LEU A 206 -15.47 3.08 11.25
CA LEU A 206 -16.21 3.19 9.99
C LEU A 206 -16.07 4.57 9.34
N LEU A 207 -16.06 5.67 10.11
CA LEU A 207 -15.81 7.01 9.56
C LEU A 207 -14.37 7.13 9.00
N ASN A 208 -13.39 6.57 9.71
CA ASN A 208 -11.98 6.61 9.31
C ASN A 208 -11.66 5.75 8.08
N ARG A 209 -12.50 4.77 7.74
CA ARG A 209 -12.42 3.99 6.48
C ARG A 209 -12.68 4.82 5.21
N SER A 210 -12.86 6.13 5.32
CA SER A 210 -12.76 7.07 4.19
C SER A 210 -11.30 7.34 3.80
N ASN A 211 -10.34 7.08 4.68
CA ASN A 211 -8.93 7.42 4.50
C ASN A 211 -8.07 6.18 4.21
N PRO A 212 -7.42 6.07 3.02
CA PRO A 212 -6.54 4.94 2.71
C PRO A 212 -5.31 4.85 3.62
N VAL A 213 -4.85 5.96 4.21
CA VAL A 213 -3.75 5.98 5.21
C VAL A 213 -4.14 5.18 6.45
N TYR A 214 -5.36 5.42 6.95
CA TYR A 214 -5.92 4.69 8.09
C TYR A 214 -6.11 3.21 7.76
N ILE A 215 -6.72 2.91 6.61
CA ILE A 215 -6.96 1.53 6.16
C ILE A 215 -5.64 0.76 6.07
N GLY A 216 -4.61 1.33 5.44
CA GLY A 216 -3.30 0.70 5.33
C GLY A 216 -2.67 0.41 6.69
N ARG A 217 -2.74 1.36 7.63
CA ARG A 217 -2.18 1.21 8.99
C ARG A 217 -2.91 0.15 9.81
N VAL A 218 -4.24 0.05 9.70
CA VAL A 218 -5.02 -1.03 10.34
C VAL A 218 -4.67 -2.39 9.74
N ILE A 219 -4.53 -2.49 8.42
CA ILE A 219 -4.22 -3.76 7.75
C ILE A 219 -2.79 -4.21 8.05
N SER A 220 -1.81 -3.30 8.09
CA SER A 220 -0.43 -3.62 8.50
C SER A 220 -0.39 -4.31 9.86
N ALA A 221 -1.18 -3.84 10.83
CA ALA A 221 -1.34 -4.52 12.13
C ALA A 221 -2.02 -5.88 11.98
N MET A 222 -3.21 -5.89 11.37
CA MET A 222 -4.10 -7.07 11.31
C MET A 222 -3.56 -8.24 10.47
N VAL A 223 -2.52 -8.03 9.66
CA VAL A 223 -1.91 -9.11 8.88
C VAL A 223 -1.00 -9.99 9.74
N ASN A 224 -0.37 -9.43 10.79
CA ASN A 224 0.31 -10.21 11.82
C ASN A 224 -0.60 -10.41 13.05
N SER A 225 -0.29 -11.37 13.91
CA SER A 225 -1.16 -11.78 15.03
C SER A 225 -0.61 -11.44 16.40
N ASN A 226 0.37 -10.53 16.47
CA ASN A 226 1.14 -10.33 17.69
C ASN A 226 0.33 -9.64 18.80
N ASP A 227 -0.61 -8.78 18.44
CA ASP A 227 -1.37 -7.95 19.40
C ASP A 227 -2.90 -8.13 19.30
N ASP A 228 -3.38 -8.90 18.32
CA ASP A 228 -4.80 -8.96 17.98
C ASP A 228 -5.20 -10.31 17.33
N LYS A 229 -6.37 -10.34 16.68
CA LYS A 229 -6.90 -11.49 15.95
C LYS A 229 -6.37 -11.59 14.51
N GLY A 230 -5.15 -11.12 14.27
CA GLY A 230 -4.63 -11.00 12.93
C GLY A 230 -4.34 -12.31 12.21
N VAL A 231 -3.99 -12.20 10.93
CA VAL A 231 -4.07 -13.31 9.97
C VAL A 231 -2.99 -14.36 10.21
N LEU A 232 -1.72 -13.94 10.35
CA LEU A 232 -0.56 -14.84 10.33
C LEU A 232 0.22 -14.80 11.64
N MET A 233 0.71 -15.96 12.06
CA MET A 233 1.71 -16.08 13.13
C MET A 233 3.11 -16.22 12.51
N GLY A 234 4.02 -15.32 12.88
CA GLY A 234 5.40 -15.32 12.40
C GLY A 234 6.24 -16.42 13.03
N ASN A 235 7.12 -17.06 12.26
CA ASN A 235 8.10 -18.02 12.78
C ASN A 235 9.36 -18.06 11.90
N TRP A 236 10.52 -17.78 12.52
CA TRP A 236 11.85 -17.80 11.90
C TRP A 236 12.81 -18.82 12.54
N SER A 237 12.31 -19.71 13.40
CA SER A 237 13.14 -20.66 14.17
C SER A 237 13.74 -21.79 13.32
N GLY A 238 13.18 -22.06 12.13
CA GLY A 238 13.53 -23.22 11.31
C GLY A 238 12.72 -24.48 11.62
N ASP A 239 12.06 -24.56 12.79
CA ASP A 239 11.07 -25.59 13.09
C ASP A 239 9.65 -25.05 12.86
N TYR A 240 8.92 -25.71 11.96
CA TYR A 240 7.54 -25.36 11.60
C TYR A 240 6.55 -26.44 12.05
N SER A 241 6.94 -27.27 13.03
CA SER A 241 6.05 -28.20 13.70
C SER A 241 4.79 -27.46 14.21
N GLY A 242 3.62 -28.05 13.96
CA GLY A 242 2.32 -27.46 14.30
C GLY A 242 1.76 -26.42 13.30
N GLY A 243 2.42 -26.19 12.16
CA GLY A 243 1.95 -25.28 11.12
C GLY A 243 2.41 -25.66 9.71
N VAL A 244 2.20 -24.75 8.77
CA VAL A 244 2.73 -24.84 7.39
C VAL A 244 4.07 -24.13 7.34
N ASN A 245 5.06 -24.74 6.69
CA ASN A 245 6.34 -24.08 6.44
C ASN A 245 6.11 -22.83 5.58
N PRO A 246 6.57 -21.63 5.98
CA PRO A 246 6.35 -20.38 5.24
C PRO A 246 6.73 -20.42 3.76
N SER A 247 7.69 -21.28 3.36
CA SER A 247 8.12 -21.45 1.97
C SER A 247 7.22 -22.35 1.11
N GLN A 248 6.26 -23.07 1.72
CA GLN A 248 5.28 -23.91 1.02
C GLN A 248 4.07 -23.13 0.52
N TRP A 249 3.79 -21.96 1.09
CA TRP A 249 2.72 -21.10 0.59
C TRP A 249 3.01 -20.63 -0.83
N SER A 250 2.00 -20.69 -1.68
CA SER A 250 2.02 -20.22 -3.07
C SER A 250 0.94 -19.18 -3.36
N GLY A 251 0.04 -18.90 -2.42
CA GLY A 251 -1.03 -17.94 -2.62
C GLY A 251 -1.68 -17.44 -1.32
N SER A 252 -2.32 -16.27 -1.41
CA SER A 252 -2.93 -15.57 -0.28
C SER A 252 -4.34 -16.06 0.06
N ALA A 253 -5.09 -16.54 -0.94
CA ALA A 253 -6.48 -16.96 -0.75
C ALA A 253 -6.61 -18.12 0.25
N ASP A 254 -5.73 -19.12 0.19
CA ASP A 254 -5.74 -20.26 1.10
C ASP A 254 -5.47 -19.84 2.55
N ILE A 255 -4.55 -18.89 2.75
CA ILE A 255 -4.24 -18.33 4.07
C ILE A 255 -5.46 -17.59 4.63
N LEU A 256 -6.06 -16.69 3.85
CA LEU A 256 -7.23 -15.91 4.26
C LEU A 256 -8.45 -16.80 4.53
N ARG A 257 -8.70 -17.80 3.69
CA ARG A 257 -9.76 -18.80 3.90
C ARG A 257 -9.53 -19.60 5.17
N LYS A 258 -8.31 -20.07 5.42
CA LYS A 258 -7.97 -20.81 6.64
C LYS A 258 -8.15 -19.96 7.89
N TRP A 259 -7.74 -18.70 7.86
CA TRP A 259 -7.96 -17.74 8.95
C TRP A 259 -9.46 -17.54 9.23
N ALA A 260 -10.27 -17.32 8.20
CA ALA A 260 -11.72 -17.18 8.35
C ALA A 260 -12.40 -18.47 8.86
N ALA A 261 -12.04 -19.64 8.31
CA ALA A 261 -12.59 -20.94 8.68
C ALA A 261 -12.27 -21.33 10.14
N THR A 262 -11.15 -20.84 10.67
CA THR A 262 -10.73 -21.09 12.06
C THR A 262 -11.21 -20.02 13.04
N GLN A 263 -12.30 -19.30 12.69
CA GLN A 263 -12.89 -18.23 13.50
C GLN A 263 -11.88 -17.11 13.83
N PHE A 264 -11.08 -16.72 12.83
CA PHE A 264 -10.08 -15.65 12.93
C PHE A 264 -8.95 -15.96 13.91
N ARG A 265 -8.58 -17.25 14.03
CA ARG A 265 -7.38 -17.67 14.75
C ARG A 265 -6.16 -17.57 13.84
N PRO A 266 -4.98 -17.18 14.36
CA PRO A 266 -3.79 -17.00 13.53
C PRO A 266 -3.37 -18.24 12.75
N VAL A 267 -3.06 -18.05 11.47
CA VAL A 267 -2.55 -19.10 10.58
C VAL A 267 -1.06 -19.27 10.79
N LYS A 268 -0.67 -20.50 11.13
CA LYS A 268 0.72 -20.92 11.33
C LYS A 268 1.29 -21.50 10.02
N TYR A 269 2.42 -21.06 9.48
CA TYR A 269 3.22 -19.87 9.86
C TYR A 269 3.47 -18.97 8.63
N GLY A 270 3.89 -17.72 8.89
CA GLY A 270 4.32 -16.75 7.89
C GLY A 270 5.72 -16.21 8.15
N GLN A 271 6.34 -15.66 7.10
CA GLN A 271 7.54 -14.82 7.14
C GLN A 271 7.29 -13.58 6.27
N CYS A 272 8.23 -12.63 6.22
CA CYS A 272 8.02 -11.29 5.63
C CYS A 272 7.31 -11.32 4.25
N TRP A 273 7.76 -12.17 3.32
CA TRP A 273 7.14 -12.27 1.99
C TRP A 273 5.70 -12.79 2.02
N VAL A 274 5.35 -13.66 2.98
CA VAL A 274 3.99 -14.17 3.16
C VAL A 274 3.10 -13.06 3.72
N PHE A 275 3.58 -12.32 4.73
CA PHE A 275 2.84 -11.17 5.27
C PHE A 275 2.60 -10.11 4.19
N ALA A 276 3.65 -9.70 3.47
CA ALA A 276 3.55 -8.73 2.39
C ALA A 276 2.60 -9.18 1.27
N ALA A 277 2.64 -10.46 0.88
CA ALA A 277 1.77 -10.97 -0.17
C ALA A 277 0.29 -11.02 0.26
N VAL A 278 0.01 -11.41 1.51
CA VAL A 278 -1.35 -11.35 2.08
C VAL A 278 -1.84 -9.91 2.17
N MET A 279 -1.00 -8.98 2.66
CA MET A 279 -1.35 -7.57 2.70
C MET A 279 -1.64 -7.01 1.30
N CYS A 280 -0.83 -7.36 0.30
CA CYS A 280 -1.04 -6.96 -1.09
C CYS A 280 -2.41 -7.43 -1.61
N THR A 281 -2.79 -8.70 -1.37
CA THR A 281 -4.12 -9.21 -1.71
C THR A 281 -5.23 -8.39 -1.06
N VAL A 282 -5.15 -8.14 0.25
CA VAL A 282 -6.18 -7.39 0.99
C VAL A 282 -6.31 -5.97 0.44
N MET A 283 -5.19 -5.27 0.26
CA MET A 283 -5.19 -3.89 -0.24
C MET A 283 -5.75 -3.81 -1.68
N ARG A 284 -5.37 -4.75 -2.57
CA ARG A 284 -5.92 -4.85 -3.94
C ARG A 284 -7.41 -5.13 -3.95
N ALA A 285 -7.88 -6.07 -3.11
CA ALA A 285 -9.30 -6.39 -2.97
C ALA A 285 -10.13 -5.16 -2.54
N LEU A 286 -9.58 -4.32 -1.66
CA LEU A 286 -10.22 -3.08 -1.19
C LEU A 286 -10.10 -1.91 -2.18
N GLY A 287 -9.41 -2.10 -3.31
CA GLY A 287 -9.25 -1.11 -4.36
C GLY A 287 -8.10 -0.12 -4.15
N ILE A 288 -7.14 -0.43 -3.27
CA ILE A 288 -5.94 0.40 -3.05
C ILE A 288 -4.79 -0.17 -3.91
N PRO A 289 -4.28 0.56 -4.92
CA PRO A 289 -3.22 0.05 -5.78
C PRO A 289 -1.97 -0.28 -4.95
N THR A 290 -1.53 -1.53 -5.00
CA THR A 290 -0.49 -2.05 -4.10
C THR A 290 0.45 -3.01 -4.82
N ARG A 291 1.75 -2.93 -4.49
CA ARG A 291 2.81 -3.79 -5.01
C ARG A 291 3.69 -4.33 -3.88
N VAL A 292 4.25 -5.51 -4.08
CA VAL A 292 5.19 -6.14 -3.13
C VAL A 292 6.62 -5.71 -3.48
N ILE A 293 7.37 -5.26 -2.47
CA ILE A 293 8.76 -4.80 -2.59
C ILE A 293 9.67 -5.76 -1.85
N THR A 294 10.82 -6.08 -2.44
CA THR A 294 11.90 -6.82 -1.79
C THR A 294 13.11 -5.90 -1.65
N ASN A 295 13.64 -5.78 -0.44
CA ASN A 295 14.90 -5.12 -0.14
C ASN A 295 15.95 -6.16 0.23
N PHE A 296 17.06 -6.20 -0.50
CA PHE A 296 18.16 -7.11 -0.21
C PHE A 296 19.20 -6.43 0.69
N SER A 297 19.76 -7.21 1.63
CA SER A 297 20.57 -6.69 2.74
C SER A 297 19.78 -5.66 3.56
N SER A 298 18.58 -6.03 4.01
CA SER A 298 17.70 -5.13 4.76
C SER A 298 18.13 -5.05 6.21
N ALA A 299 18.38 -3.85 6.71
CA ALA A 299 18.73 -3.65 8.10
C ALA A 299 17.49 -3.74 9.00
N HIS A 300 17.69 -4.20 10.23
CA HIS A 300 16.72 -4.10 11.32
C HIS A 300 17.42 -3.39 12.48
N ASP A 301 17.19 -2.08 12.58
CA ASP A 301 17.66 -1.23 13.67
C ASP A 301 16.67 -1.31 14.84
N THR A 302 17.17 -1.76 15.98
CA THR A 302 16.35 -2.03 17.18
C THR A 302 16.37 -0.89 18.21
N ASN A 303 17.21 0.13 18.01
CA ASN A 303 17.38 1.24 18.95
C ASN A 303 17.08 2.62 18.34
N GLY A 304 16.82 2.68 17.03
CA GLY A 304 16.33 3.87 16.33
C GLY A 304 17.40 4.92 16.04
N ASN A 305 18.68 4.56 16.12
CA ASN A 305 19.80 5.47 15.83
C ASN A 305 20.21 5.48 14.33
N MET A 306 19.56 4.68 13.49
CA MET A 306 19.80 4.49 12.04
C MET A 306 21.20 3.94 11.71
N VAL A 307 21.82 3.26 12.67
CA VAL A 307 23.14 2.63 12.54
C VAL A 307 23.04 1.19 13.01
N ILE A 308 23.57 0.27 12.22
CA ILE A 308 23.64 -1.14 12.58
C ILE A 308 25.00 -1.44 13.19
N GLU A 309 25.02 -1.93 14.41
CA GLU A 309 26.27 -2.32 15.08
C GLU A 309 26.46 -3.84 15.06
N GLU A 310 27.57 -4.29 14.48
CA GLU A 310 27.98 -5.70 14.51
C GLU A 310 29.30 -5.85 15.28
N TYR A 311 29.33 -6.81 16.19
CA TYR A 311 30.47 -7.08 17.06
C TYR A 311 31.06 -8.44 16.71
N TYR A 312 32.38 -8.53 16.62
CA TYR A 312 33.10 -9.77 16.31
C TYR A 312 34.27 -9.96 17.25
N ASN A 313 34.65 -11.20 17.54
CA ASN A 313 35.91 -11.48 18.22
C ASN A 313 37.09 -11.48 17.22
N GLU A 314 38.32 -11.65 17.71
CA GLU A 314 39.54 -11.68 16.89
C GLU A 314 39.57 -12.85 15.89
N MET A 315 38.76 -13.89 16.10
CA MET A 315 38.62 -15.04 15.19
C MET A 315 37.57 -14.80 14.10
N GLY A 316 36.88 -13.65 14.12
CA GLY A 316 35.82 -13.31 13.16
C GLY A 316 34.45 -13.91 13.49
N GLU A 317 34.25 -14.44 14.70
CA GLU A 317 32.96 -14.96 15.14
C GLU A 317 32.07 -13.81 15.62
N LYS A 318 30.80 -13.81 15.19
CA LYS A 318 29.84 -12.76 15.53
C LYS A 318 29.42 -12.89 17.00
N LEU A 319 29.54 -11.79 17.74
CA LEU A 319 29.14 -11.66 19.14
C LEU A 319 27.73 -11.06 19.25
N SER A 320 26.95 -11.55 20.21
CA SER A 320 25.55 -11.14 20.46
C SER A 320 25.44 -9.89 21.35
N PHE A 321 26.26 -8.86 21.11
CA PHE A 321 26.25 -7.62 21.90
C PHE A 321 25.19 -6.61 21.45
N SER A 322 24.79 -6.64 20.17
CA SER A 322 23.64 -5.90 19.65
C SER A 322 22.52 -6.85 19.25
N ARG A 323 21.29 -6.34 19.28
CA ARG A 323 20.10 -6.99 18.70
C ARG A 323 19.87 -6.60 17.24
N ASP A 324 20.62 -5.63 16.73
CA ASP A 324 20.54 -5.22 15.33
C ASP A 324 20.94 -6.36 14.41
N SER A 325 20.34 -6.40 13.24
CA SER A 325 20.61 -7.45 12.26
C SER A 325 20.50 -6.94 10.83
N ILE A 326 21.14 -7.66 9.91
CA ILE A 326 21.00 -7.46 8.48
C ILE A 326 20.41 -8.75 7.91
N TRP A 327 19.20 -8.65 7.39
CA TRP A 327 18.49 -9.74 6.76
C TRP A 327 18.97 -9.87 5.32
N ASN A 328 19.17 -11.11 4.85
CA ASN A 328 19.56 -11.37 3.45
C ASN A 328 18.62 -10.66 2.46
N PHE A 329 17.33 -10.69 2.78
CA PHE A 329 16.29 -9.89 2.16
C PHE A 329 15.14 -9.70 3.15
N HIS A 330 14.37 -8.64 2.93
CA HIS A 330 13.12 -8.36 3.61
C HIS A 330 12.07 -7.90 2.60
N VAL A 331 10.79 -8.12 2.91
CA VAL A 331 9.70 -7.91 1.97
C VAL A 331 8.55 -7.17 2.65
N TRP A 332 8.13 -6.06 2.05
CA TRP A 332 6.99 -5.24 2.48
C TRP A 332 6.08 -4.91 1.29
N VAL A 333 5.06 -4.06 1.47
CA VAL A 333 4.26 -3.53 0.37
C VAL A 333 4.38 -2.03 0.21
N GLU A 334 4.22 -1.55 -1.02
CA GLU A 334 3.97 -0.14 -1.29
C GLU A 334 2.55 0.04 -1.80
N SER A 335 1.81 0.96 -1.20
CA SER A 335 0.46 1.34 -1.63
C SER A 335 0.43 2.77 -2.16
N TRP A 336 -0.27 2.99 -3.27
CA TRP A 336 -0.42 4.29 -3.90
C TRP A 336 -1.58 5.07 -3.29
N MET A 337 -1.28 6.23 -2.67
CA MET A 337 -2.30 7.11 -2.11
C MET A 337 -1.80 8.55 -1.92
N LYS A 338 -2.73 9.49 -1.78
CA LYS A 338 -2.46 10.85 -1.30
C LYS A 338 -2.17 10.86 0.21
N ARG A 339 -1.38 11.84 0.65
CA ARG A 339 -0.98 12.07 2.04
C ARG A 339 -1.38 13.47 2.51
N PRO A 340 -2.69 13.77 2.64
CA PRO A 340 -3.16 15.08 3.09
C PRO A 340 -2.76 15.40 4.54
N ASP A 341 -2.36 14.38 5.31
CA ASP A 341 -1.80 14.47 6.65
C ASP A 341 -0.34 14.96 6.68
N LEU A 342 0.37 14.95 5.55
CA LEU A 342 1.72 15.48 5.41
C LEU A 342 1.75 16.79 4.62
N SER A 343 2.89 17.47 4.64
CA SER A 343 3.11 18.62 3.75
C SER A 343 3.00 18.20 2.28
N ARG A 344 2.67 19.18 1.42
CA ARG A 344 2.48 18.93 -0.02
C ARG A 344 3.68 18.21 -0.64
N GLY A 345 3.39 17.23 -1.49
CA GLY A 345 4.39 16.56 -2.32
C GLY A 345 4.80 15.17 -1.86
N TYR A 346 4.20 14.61 -0.79
CA TYR A 346 4.44 13.22 -0.33
C TYR A 346 3.37 12.20 -0.79
N ASP A 347 2.50 12.61 -1.71
CA ASP A 347 1.59 11.69 -2.42
C ASP A 347 2.38 10.64 -3.23
N GLY A 348 1.74 9.51 -3.50
CA GLY A 348 2.30 8.44 -4.33
C GLY A 348 2.53 7.16 -3.52
N TRP A 349 3.66 6.50 -3.74
CA TRP A 349 3.99 5.22 -3.06
C TRP A 349 4.32 5.41 -1.58
N GLN A 350 3.63 4.63 -0.75
CA GLN A 350 3.80 4.60 0.70
C GLN A 350 4.17 3.19 1.14
N VAL A 351 5.29 3.05 1.85
CA VAL A 351 5.73 1.79 2.47
C VAL A 351 4.80 1.43 3.61
N LEU A 352 4.30 0.20 3.59
CA LEU A 352 3.57 -0.44 4.67
C LEU A 352 4.22 -1.80 4.89
N ASP A 353 4.65 -2.06 6.11
CA ASP A 353 5.26 -3.34 6.47
C ASP A 353 4.37 -4.08 7.47
N PRO A 354 3.77 -5.22 7.08
CA PRO A 354 2.97 -6.05 7.98
C PRO A 354 3.82 -7.00 8.85
N THR A 355 5.14 -7.04 8.66
CA THR A 355 6.04 -7.91 9.43
C THR A 355 6.24 -7.33 10.83
N PRO A 356 6.06 -8.11 11.91
CA PRO A 356 6.14 -7.58 13.27
C PRO A 356 7.61 -7.44 13.73
N GLN A 357 8.32 -6.43 13.21
CA GLN A 357 9.69 -6.11 13.61
C GLN A 357 9.71 -5.13 14.79
N GLU A 358 9.14 -3.94 14.61
CA GLU A 358 9.11 -2.88 15.62
C GLU A 358 7.68 -2.46 15.96
N ARG A 359 7.49 -1.95 17.18
CA ARG A 359 6.20 -1.43 17.65
C ARG A 359 6.08 0.06 17.29
N SER A 360 4.98 0.44 16.66
CA SER A 360 4.61 1.84 16.38
C SER A 360 3.35 2.22 17.16
N GLU A 361 3.50 3.16 18.10
CA GLU A 361 2.48 3.53 19.11
C GLU A 361 1.96 2.32 19.89
N GLY A 362 2.88 1.43 20.30
CA GLY A 362 2.58 0.28 21.15
C GLY A 362 2.04 -0.96 20.43
N MET A 363 1.88 -0.94 19.10
CA MET A 363 1.38 -2.07 18.30
C MET A 363 2.36 -2.46 17.19
N PHE A 364 2.46 -3.75 16.84
CA PHE A 364 3.24 -4.23 15.70
C PHE A 364 2.57 -3.85 14.39
N ARG A 365 2.92 -2.66 13.90
CA ARG A 365 2.48 -2.08 12.63
C ARG A 365 3.53 -1.10 12.14
N CYS A 366 3.64 -0.94 10.83
CA CYS A 366 4.59 -0.03 10.23
C CYS A 366 4.00 0.65 8.98
N GLY A 367 4.16 1.97 8.91
CA GLY A 367 3.70 2.81 7.83
C GLY A 367 2.26 3.33 8.00
N PRO A 368 1.73 4.05 7.00
CA PRO A 368 2.35 4.30 5.69
C PRO A 368 3.47 5.35 5.73
N ALA A 369 4.69 4.95 5.35
CA ALA A 369 5.84 5.85 5.22
C ALA A 369 5.98 6.30 3.76
N ALA A 370 5.99 7.61 3.48
CA ALA A 370 6.15 8.06 2.09
C ALA A 370 7.54 7.69 1.56
N VAL A 371 7.63 6.97 0.44
CA VAL A 371 8.93 6.60 -0.18
C VAL A 371 9.78 7.84 -0.44
N LYS A 372 9.13 8.95 -0.83
CA LYS A 372 9.79 10.23 -1.00
C LYS A 372 10.31 10.85 0.31
N ALA A 373 9.61 10.68 1.44
CA ALA A 373 10.10 11.14 2.74
C ALA A 373 11.34 10.34 3.17
N VAL A 374 11.36 9.04 2.88
CA VAL A 374 12.55 8.18 3.09
C VAL A 374 13.72 8.69 2.24
N TYR A 375 13.48 8.97 0.95
CA TYR A 375 14.48 9.55 0.04
C TYR A 375 15.05 10.88 0.52
N GLU A 376 14.18 11.77 0.99
CA GLU A 376 14.55 13.10 1.49
C GLU A 376 15.07 13.08 2.93
N GLN A 377 15.14 11.89 3.57
CA GLN A 377 15.56 11.71 4.96
C GLN A 377 14.72 12.54 5.94
N LYS A 378 13.43 12.69 5.65
CA LYS A 378 12.48 13.45 6.46
C LYS A 378 12.01 12.61 7.65
N VAL A 379 12.94 12.31 8.56
CA VAL A 379 12.76 11.39 9.71
C VAL A 379 11.69 11.83 10.70
N ASP A 380 11.30 13.10 10.71
CA ASP A 380 10.20 13.64 11.50
C ASP A 380 8.81 13.44 10.85
N ALA A 381 8.75 13.01 9.58
CA ALA A 381 7.49 12.75 8.90
C ALA A 381 6.84 11.46 9.40
N GLN A 382 5.52 11.52 9.59
CA GLN A 382 4.72 10.33 9.86
C GLN A 382 4.54 9.50 8.57
N TYR A 383 4.47 8.18 8.60
CA TYR A 383 4.64 7.30 9.76
C TYR A 383 5.94 6.52 9.60
N ASP A 384 6.61 6.21 10.71
CA ASP A 384 7.68 5.20 10.79
C ASP A 384 8.86 5.41 9.81
N VAL A 385 9.05 6.63 9.29
CA VAL A 385 10.12 6.97 8.34
C VAL A 385 11.53 6.65 8.85
N PRO A 386 11.89 6.90 10.13
CA PRO A 386 13.22 6.54 10.64
C PRO A 386 13.52 5.04 10.51
N PHE A 387 12.54 4.19 10.84
CA PHE A 387 12.68 2.74 10.76
C PHE A 387 12.87 2.32 9.29
N VAL A 388 11.96 2.74 8.40
CA VAL A 388 12.04 2.41 6.97
C VAL A 388 13.33 2.94 6.33
N TYR A 389 13.81 4.11 6.76
CA TYR A 389 15.10 4.64 6.31
C TYR A 389 16.27 3.76 6.74
N ALA A 390 16.29 3.31 8.00
CA ALA A 390 17.31 2.42 8.49
C ALA A 390 17.35 1.12 7.66
N GLU A 391 16.18 0.53 7.37
CA GLU A 391 16.06 -0.70 6.57
C GLU A 391 16.78 -0.63 5.21
N VAL A 392 16.74 0.54 4.55
CA VAL A 392 17.27 0.72 3.19
C VAL A 392 18.61 1.45 3.12
N ASN A 393 19.05 2.13 4.18
CA ASN A 393 20.22 3.01 4.09
C ASN A 393 21.00 3.18 5.41
N ALA A 394 20.83 2.33 6.40
CA ALA A 394 21.64 2.38 7.62
C ALA A 394 23.15 2.16 7.34
N ASP A 395 23.99 2.91 8.03
CA ASP A 395 25.44 2.65 8.07
C ASP A 395 25.70 1.43 8.96
N VAL A 396 26.59 0.52 8.53
CA VAL A 396 26.97 -0.66 9.33
C VAL A 396 28.31 -0.42 9.98
N ARG A 397 28.33 -0.32 11.32
CA ARG A 397 29.54 -0.24 12.12
C ARG A 397 29.96 -1.63 12.57
N VAL A 398 31.12 -2.06 12.12
CA VAL A 398 31.71 -3.35 12.49
C VAL A 398 32.83 -3.10 13.51
N MET A 399 32.72 -3.73 14.68
CA MET A 399 33.66 -3.61 15.79
C MET A 399 34.30 -4.96 16.11
N ILE A 400 35.63 -5.02 16.14
CA ILE A 400 36.37 -6.19 16.64
C ILE A 400 36.65 -5.96 18.13
N VAL A 401 36.26 -6.91 18.97
CA VAL A 401 36.32 -6.79 20.44
C VAL A 401 37.12 -7.94 21.04
N ARG A 402 37.99 -7.61 22.01
CA ARG A 402 38.63 -8.55 22.94
C ARG A 402 38.45 -8.04 24.36
N ASP A 403 38.07 -8.90 25.30
CA ASP A 403 37.93 -8.56 26.73
C ASP A 403 37.12 -7.27 26.97
N ARG A 404 36.00 -7.12 26.23
CA ARG A 404 35.13 -5.93 26.22
C ARG A 404 35.79 -4.62 25.77
N THR A 405 37.00 -4.69 25.23
CA THR A 405 37.73 -3.57 24.64
C THR A 405 37.60 -3.62 23.12
N VAL A 406 37.17 -2.51 22.51
CA VAL A 406 37.10 -2.37 21.05
C VAL A 406 38.53 -2.21 20.50
N LEU A 407 38.98 -3.17 19.71
CA LEU A 407 40.30 -3.18 19.07
C LEU A 407 40.30 -2.39 17.75
N SER A 408 39.20 -2.47 17.00
CA SER A 408 39.06 -1.75 15.73
C SER A 408 37.59 -1.45 15.42
N THR A 409 37.37 -0.42 14.61
CA THR A 409 36.05 -0.03 14.12
C THR A 409 36.14 0.30 12.64
N SER A 410 35.21 -0.23 11.86
CA SER A 410 35.03 0.11 10.45
C SER A 410 33.57 0.44 10.16
N VAL A 411 33.33 1.24 9.12
CA VAL A 411 31.98 1.68 8.73
C VAL A 411 31.74 1.33 7.27
N ASP A 412 30.71 0.53 7.02
CA ASP A 412 30.24 0.16 5.69
C ASP A 412 28.92 0.89 5.39
N LYS A 413 29.02 1.91 4.53
CA LYS A 413 27.90 2.75 4.10
C LYS A 413 27.15 2.20 2.89
N ARG A 414 27.49 0.99 2.46
CA ARG A 414 27.03 0.46 1.17
C ARG A 414 26.35 -0.90 1.25
N ARG A 415 26.49 -1.61 2.37
CA ARG A 415 25.95 -2.95 2.59
C ARG A 415 24.43 -2.99 2.60
N VAL A 416 23.80 -2.06 3.30
CA VAL A 416 22.35 -2.01 3.49
C VAL A 416 21.68 -1.49 2.23
N GLY A 417 20.50 -2.05 1.91
CA GLY A 417 19.72 -1.63 0.75
C GLY A 417 20.44 -1.85 -0.58
N ALA A 418 21.09 -3.01 -0.72
CA ALA A 418 21.96 -3.31 -1.85
C ALA A 418 21.20 -3.38 -3.18
N LEU A 419 19.92 -3.76 -3.14
CA LEU A 419 18.99 -3.78 -4.26
C LEU A 419 17.57 -3.73 -3.71
N ILE A 420 16.70 -2.92 -4.30
CA ILE A 420 15.28 -2.88 -3.98
C ILE A 420 14.50 -3.21 -5.25
N SER A 421 13.64 -4.21 -5.21
CA SER A 421 12.96 -4.70 -6.41
C SER A 421 11.47 -4.98 -6.23
N THR A 422 10.76 -4.94 -7.36
CA THR A 422 9.34 -5.28 -7.48
C THR A 422 9.10 -5.99 -8.81
N LYS A 423 7.93 -6.62 -8.96
CA LYS A 423 7.46 -7.09 -10.27
C LYS A 423 7.26 -5.88 -11.20
N ARG A 424 7.75 -5.98 -12.43
CA ARG A 424 7.56 -4.99 -13.48
C ARG A 424 6.10 -5.04 -13.99
N PRO A 425 5.41 -3.89 -14.11
CA PRO A 425 4.07 -3.84 -14.70
C PRO A 425 3.99 -4.55 -16.06
N GLY A 426 2.96 -5.38 -16.23
CA GLY A 426 2.68 -6.05 -17.50
C GLY A 426 3.66 -7.17 -17.88
N SER A 427 4.60 -7.55 -17.01
CA SER A 427 5.53 -8.65 -17.29
C SER A 427 5.84 -9.49 -16.04
N MET A 428 6.27 -10.73 -16.25
CA MET A 428 6.81 -11.61 -15.20
C MET A 428 8.32 -11.43 -15.06
N SER A 429 8.76 -10.17 -14.91
CA SER A 429 10.17 -9.81 -14.77
C SER A 429 10.39 -8.87 -13.59
N MET A 430 11.62 -8.83 -13.10
CA MET A 430 12.03 -7.93 -12.02
C MET A 430 12.24 -6.50 -12.55
N GLN A 431 11.89 -5.52 -11.72
CA GLN A 431 12.26 -4.12 -11.87
C GLN A 431 12.99 -3.67 -10.61
N ASP A 432 14.13 -3.01 -10.80
CA ASP A 432 14.86 -2.31 -9.74
C ASP A 432 14.21 -0.94 -9.48
N THR A 433 13.90 -0.66 -8.21
CA THR A 433 13.30 0.58 -7.71
C THR A 433 14.16 1.28 -6.67
N MET A 434 15.41 0.86 -6.47
CA MET A 434 16.35 1.41 -5.48
C MET A 434 16.49 2.94 -5.57
N LYS A 435 16.52 3.49 -6.81
CA LYS A 435 16.65 4.94 -7.04
C LYS A 435 15.48 5.77 -6.49
N SER A 436 14.34 5.14 -6.19
CA SER A 436 13.20 5.81 -5.54
C SER A 436 13.43 6.04 -4.06
N PHE A 437 14.29 5.25 -3.41
CA PHE A 437 14.54 5.31 -1.98
C PHE A 437 15.73 6.18 -1.61
N TRP A 438 16.74 6.29 -2.48
CA TRP A 438 17.89 7.18 -2.28
C TRP A 438 18.76 7.24 -3.55
N CYS A 439 19.73 8.18 -3.61
CA CYS A 439 20.60 8.38 -4.76
C CYS A 439 22.10 8.32 -4.39
N ARG A 440 22.88 7.42 -5.02
CA ARG A 440 24.36 7.49 -5.00
C ARG A 440 24.83 8.46 -6.07
N ILE A 441 25.40 9.59 -5.65
CA ILE A 441 26.24 10.40 -6.55
C ILE A 441 27.61 9.74 -6.63
N THR A 442 27.87 9.04 -7.73
CA THR A 442 29.22 8.59 -8.09
C THR A 442 29.83 9.65 -9.01
N LEU A 443 30.68 10.52 -8.47
CA LEU A 443 31.47 11.45 -9.28
C LEU A 443 32.64 10.70 -9.90
N THR A 444 32.50 10.27 -11.15
CA THR A 444 33.62 9.77 -11.94
C THR A 444 34.35 10.95 -12.58
N LEU A 445 35.38 11.47 -11.90
CA LEU A 445 36.29 12.44 -12.51
C LEU A 445 37.19 11.69 -13.50
N ARG A 446 36.94 11.83 -14.80
CA ARG A 446 37.96 11.50 -15.80
C ARG A 446 38.97 12.64 -15.83
N CYS A 447 40.21 12.39 -15.43
CA CYS A 447 41.30 13.30 -15.76
C CYS A 447 41.45 13.34 -17.29
N PRO A 448 41.52 14.53 -17.92
CA PRO A 448 42.02 14.63 -19.29
C PRO A 448 43.45 14.08 -19.30
N SER A 449 43.75 13.22 -20.27
CA SER A 449 45.12 12.79 -20.56
C SER A 449 46.00 14.02 -20.80
N VAL A 450 47.00 14.21 -19.95
CA VAL A 450 48.06 15.22 -20.16
C VAL A 450 49.00 14.64 -21.20
N ASN A 451 48.94 15.14 -22.44
CA ASN A 451 49.94 14.83 -23.46
C ASN A 451 51.23 15.57 -23.10
N PHE A 452 52.28 14.83 -22.74
CA PHE A 452 53.62 15.39 -22.65
C PHE A 452 54.25 15.38 -24.04
N SER A 453 54.43 16.56 -24.63
CA SER A 453 55.37 16.76 -25.72
C SER A 453 56.72 17.15 -25.12
N HIS A 454 57.54 16.16 -24.76
CA HIS A 454 59.01 16.13 -24.89
C HIS A 454 59.65 14.97 -24.12
N ASN A 455 60.69 14.41 -24.72
CA ASN A 455 61.48 13.28 -24.26
C ASN A 455 62.21 13.58 -22.95
N TYR A 456 61.63 13.22 -21.80
CA TYR A 456 62.36 12.83 -20.59
C TYR A 456 61.56 11.79 -19.81
N LYS A 457 62.28 10.81 -19.22
CA LYS A 457 61.76 9.61 -18.53
C LYS A 457 60.69 9.94 -17.48
N GLU A 458 59.69 9.08 -17.40
CA GLU A 458 58.50 9.13 -16.54
C GLU A 458 58.79 9.60 -15.09
N MET A 459 58.05 10.63 -14.65
CA MET A 459 57.87 10.94 -13.24
C MET A 459 56.38 11.15 -12.97
N ALA A 460 55.75 10.20 -12.27
CA ALA A 460 54.34 10.25 -11.93
C ALA A 460 54.09 11.23 -10.77
N ILE A 461 53.65 12.45 -11.07
CA ILE A 461 53.18 13.40 -10.05
C ILE A 461 51.70 13.10 -9.74
N LYS A 462 51.40 12.63 -8.52
CA LYS A 462 50.02 12.47 -8.03
C LYS A 462 49.47 13.83 -7.57
N THR A 463 48.66 14.48 -8.39
CA THR A 463 47.93 15.70 -8.00
C THR A 463 46.64 15.31 -7.25
N LYS A 464 46.45 15.82 -6.02
CA LYS A 464 45.16 15.75 -5.32
C LYS A 464 44.33 17.00 -5.66
N VAL A 465 43.22 16.82 -6.36
CA VAL A 465 42.23 17.89 -6.59
C VAL A 465 41.09 17.73 -5.59
N LYS A 466 40.81 18.78 -4.79
CA LYS A 466 39.70 18.80 -3.84
C LYS A 466 38.58 19.68 -4.42
N CYS A 467 37.50 19.05 -4.89
CA CYS A 467 36.32 19.76 -5.37
C CYS A 467 35.24 19.78 -4.27
N THR A 468 34.67 20.95 -3.99
CA THR A 468 33.50 21.11 -3.11
C THR A 468 32.33 21.65 -3.91
N GLY A 469 31.21 20.93 -3.91
CA GLY A 469 29.95 21.36 -4.53
C GLY A 469 28.83 21.39 -3.50
N ARG A 470 27.88 22.31 -3.65
CA ARG A 470 26.65 22.39 -2.85
C ARG A 470 25.45 22.35 -3.81
N CYS A 471 24.52 21.42 -3.58
CA CYS A 471 23.28 21.34 -4.36
C CYS A 471 22.20 22.20 -3.71
N THR A 472 21.55 23.07 -4.49
CA THR A 472 20.33 23.77 -4.09
C THR A 472 19.31 23.72 -5.23
N GLY A 473 18.23 22.97 -5.02
CA GLY A 473 16.96 23.15 -5.74
C GLY A 473 16.87 22.59 -7.17
N SER A 474 15.65 22.21 -7.53
CA SER A 474 15.23 21.65 -8.81
C SER A 474 15.43 22.67 -9.94
N ASN A 475 16.27 22.30 -10.91
CA ASN A 475 16.78 23.09 -12.04
C ASN A 475 17.82 24.14 -11.63
N THR A 476 19.12 23.84 -11.83
CA THR A 476 20.12 24.67 -12.57
C THR A 476 21.55 24.10 -12.43
N LYS A 477 22.39 24.39 -13.43
CA LYS A 477 23.83 24.10 -13.59
C LYS A 477 24.67 24.01 -12.30
N ILE A 478 25.54 23.02 -12.25
CA ILE A 478 26.58 22.86 -11.24
C ILE A 478 27.76 23.78 -11.60
N VAL A 479 28.10 24.73 -10.72
CA VAL A 479 29.32 25.56 -10.84
C VAL A 479 30.39 24.96 -9.92
N PHE A 480 31.56 24.63 -10.48
CA PHE A 480 32.71 24.13 -9.73
C PHE A 480 33.75 25.23 -9.55
N SER A 481 34.31 25.32 -8.33
CA SER A 481 35.55 26.05 -8.06
C SER A 481 36.65 25.03 -7.80
N CYS A 482 37.69 25.03 -8.62
CA CYS A 482 38.88 24.20 -8.42
C CYS A 482 40.04 25.07 -7.91
N LYS A 483 40.65 24.69 -6.78
CA LYS A 483 41.95 25.21 -6.34
C LYS A 483 43.00 24.12 -6.48
N THR A 484 44.06 24.40 -7.21
CA THR A 484 45.23 23.52 -7.39
C THR A 484 46.32 23.96 -6.42
N HIS A 485 46.81 23.07 -5.56
CA HIS A 485 47.99 23.32 -4.75
C HIS A 485 49.19 22.58 -5.35
N PHE A 486 50.22 23.33 -5.75
CA PHE A 486 51.53 22.78 -6.11
C PHE A 486 52.41 22.78 -4.86
N ASN A 487 52.84 21.60 -4.41
CA ASN A 487 53.94 21.50 -3.46
C ASN A 487 55.24 21.40 -4.26
N ASN A 488 56.03 22.46 -4.26
CA ASN A 488 57.40 22.43 -4.78
C ASN A 488 58.26 21.58 -3.83
N LEU A 489 58.67 20.39 -4.26
CA LEU A 489 59.83 19.71 -3.69
C LEU A 489 61.06 20.28 -4.41
N GLY A 490 61.86 21.08 -3.69
CA GLY A 490 63.14 21.59 -4.19
C GLY A 490 64.15 20.45 -4.36
N PHE A 491 64.89 20.48 -5.46
CA PHE A 491 66.02 19.59 -5.72
C PHE A 491 67.32 20.24 -5.22
N ALA A 492 68.22 19.40 -4.68
CA ALA A 492 69.64 19.71 -4.54
C ALA A 492 70.37 19.48 -5.88
#